data_AF-A0A0S8EEZ1-F1
#
_entry.id   AF-A0A0S8EEZ1-F1
#
_cell.length_a   1.000
_cell.length_b   1.000
_cell.length_c   1.000
_cell.angle_alpha   90.00
_cell.angle_beta   90.00
_cell.angle_gamma   90.00
#
_symmetry.space_group_name_H-M   'P 1'
#
loop_
_entity.id
_entity.type
_entity.pdbx_description
1 polymer ?
#
loop_
_entity_poly.entity_id
_entity_poly.type
_entity_poly.pdbx_seq_one_letter_code
_entity_poly.pdbx_strand_id
1 'polypeptide(L)'
;MSAFTVPVLAGEKVVKRVPAGAVAFHFVADLSYATGELVGYIAFIEGVDGPLFAEPINPSPETPLYSKDTAYFTVRITAPTPWPIPLPVETGSELSASLLEPAGAQATIYFNANPSSRDWGDPTTFAQGVPIAVIEESALLSTRSAGASFNVFSTRLIDSSPISFNGQTIDFKRLVPNGVTITNYTSPRFVVVDDVVIPAGASFGATAFAIGGDLRDK
;
A
#
# COMPACT_ATOMS: atom_id res chain seq x y z
N MET A 1 14.79 -55.97 1.52
CA MET A 1 14.42 -54.68 2.15
C MET A 1 14.85 -53.58 1.20
N SER A 2 13.92 -53.00 0.45
CA SER A 2 14.20 -51.85 -0.42
C SER A 2 13.94 -50.59 0.39
N ALA A 3 15.00 -49.78 0.59
CA ALA A 3 14.88 -48.48 1.23
C ALA A 3 14.23 -47.51 0.24
N PHE A 4 13.04 -47.01 0.58
CA PHE A 4 12.44 -45.88 -0.09
C PHE A 4 13.13 -44.61 0.40
N THR A 5 13.95 -44.00 -0.45
CA THR A 5 14.44 -42.64 -0.24
C THR A 5 13.27 -41.69 -0.48
N VAL A 6 12.71 -41.16 0.60
CA VAL A 6 11.76 -40.04 0.51
C VAL A 6 12.56 -38.81 0.11
N PRO A 7 12.22 -38.10 -0.98
CA PRO A 7 12.88 -36.85 -1.29
C PRO A 7 12.58 -35.87 -0.15
N VAL A 8 13.64 -35.28 0.40
CA VAL A 8 13.54 -34.13 1.28
C VAL A 8 12.84 -33.04 0.48
N LEU A 9 11.57 -32.75 0.82
CA LEU A 9 10.91 -31.52 0.41
C LEU A 9 11.80 -30.38 0.91
N ALA A 10 12.43 -29.65 -0.02
CA ALA A 10 13.10 -28.41 0.30
C ALA A 10 12.11 -27.56 1.11
N GLY A 11 12.47 -27.22 2.35
CA GLY A 11 11.57 -26.52 3.25
C GLY A 11 11.03 -25.26 2.59
N GLU A 12 9.73 -25.03 2.73
CA GLU A 12 9.05 -23.86 2.19
C GLU A 12 9.81 -22.58 2.61
N LYS A 13 10.22 -21.76 1.64
CA LYS A 13 11.02 -20.57 1.93
C LYS A 13 10.10 -19.49 2.50
N VAL A 14 10.07 -19.37 3.81
CA VAL A 14 9.29 -18.34 4.50
C VAL A 14 10.01 -16.99 4.41
N VAL A 15 9.30 -15.94 3.99
CA VAL A 15 9.83 -14.57 4.04
C VAL A 15 10.04 -14.16 5.50
N LYS A 16 11.24 -13.67 5.81
CA LYS A 16 11.66 -13.35 7.18
C LYS A 16 11.18 -11.96 7.58
N ARG A 17 11.21 -11.71 8.90
CA ARG A 17 10.97 -10.38 9.46
C ARG A 17 11.96 -9.37 8.89
N VAL A 18 11.44 -8.21 8.48
CA VAL A 18 12.23 -7.08 8.03
C VAL A 18 12.88 -6.41 9.24
N PRO A 19 14.20 -6.14 9.22
CA PRO A 19 14.87 -5.43 10.30
C PRO A 19 14.24 -4.07 10.58
N ALA A 20 14.22 -3.65 11.85
CA ALA A 20 13.69 -2.35 12.22
C ALA A 20 14.41 -1.22 11.47
N GLY A 21 13.64 -0.29 10.90
CA GLY A 21 14.14 0.83 10.10
C GLY A 21 14.56 0.46 8.66
N ALA A 22 14.58 -0.82 8.29
CA ALA A 22 14.80 -1.22 6.91
C ALA A 22 13.52 -1.06 6.08
N VAL A 23 13.68 -0.92 4.77
CA VAL A 23 12.57 -0.89 3.81
C VAL A 23 11.84 -2.23 3.85
N ALA A 24 10.54 -2.18 4.07
CA ALA A 24 9.66 -3.35 4.00
C ALA A 24 9.02 -3.49 2.63
N PHE A 25 8.51 -2.39 2.06
CA PHE A 25 7.92 -2.38 0.73
C PHE A 25 7.85 -0.97 0.12
N HIS A 26 7.79 -0.91 -1.20
CA HIS A 26 7.49 0.30 -1.97
C HIS A 26 6.14 0.16 -2.66
N PHE A 27 5.36 1.23 -2.73
CA PHE A 27 4.07 1.21 -3.41
C PHE A 27 3.78 2.52 -4.12
N VAL A 28 2.90 2.45 -5.12
CA VAL A 28 2.41 3.59 -5.90
C VAL A 28 0.90 3.61 -5.78
N ALA A 29 0.31 4.79 -5.60
CA ALA A 29 -1.14 4.92 -5.48
C ALA A 29 -1.65 6.26 -6.02
N ASP A 30 -2.94 6.26 -6.39
CA ASP A 30 -3.72 7.47 -6.62
C ASP A 30 -4.81 7.59 -5.56
N LEU A 31 -5.05 8.82 -5.13
CA LEU A 31 -6.11 9.23 -4.23
C LEU A 31 -7.07 10.17 -4.97
N SER A 32 -8.36 9.88 -4.92
CA SER A 32 -9.44 10.74 -5.40
C SER A 32 -9.96 11.62 -4.26
N TYR A 33 -9.91 12.93 -4.42
CA TYR A 33 -10.48 13.85 -3.42
C TYR A 33 -12.00 13.95 -3.49
N ALA A 34 -12.60 13.56 -4.62
CA ALA A 34 -14.06 13.55 -4.78
C ALA A 34 -14.72 12.39 -4.02
N THR A 35 -14.06 11.23 -3.99
CA THR A 35 -14.63 10.00 -3.41
C THR A 35 -13.91 9.53 -2.15
N GLY A 36 -12.72 10.05 -1.84
CA GLY A 36 -11.87 9.55 -0.76
C GLY A 36 -11.25 8.18 -1.06
N GLU A 37 -11.41 7.66 -2.28
CA GLU A 37 -10.85 6.36 -2.68
C GLU A 37 -9.36 6.50 -2.95
N LEU A 38 -8.59 5.57 -2.39
CA LEU A 38 -7.17 5.39 -2.64
C LEU A 38 -6.98 3.97 -3.17
N VAL A 39 -6.33 3.86 -4.32
CA VAL A 39 -5.99 2.59 -4.95
C VAL A 39 -4.57 2.60 -5.48
N GLY A 40 -3.93 1.44 -5.54
CA GLY A 40 -2.53 1.36 -5.94
C GLY A 40 -1.98 -0.06 -6.02
N TYR A 41 -0.67 -0.17 -6.18
CA TYR A 41 0.04 -1.44 -6.26
C TYR A 41 1.38 -1.40 -5.54
N ILE A 42 1.82 -2.56 -5.06
CA ILE A 42 3.13 -2.75 -4.43
C ILE A 42 4.15 -3.10 -5.51
N ALA A 43 5.20 -2.29 -5.60
CA ALA A 43 6.27 -2.47 -6.59
C ALA A 43 7.44 -3.30 -6.06
N PHE A 44 7.57 -3.42 -4.74
CA PHE A 44 8.65 -4.14 -4.08
C PHE A 44 8.23 -4.62 -2.69
N ILE A 45 8.63 -5.82 -2.28
CA ILE A 45 8.51 -6.34 -0.91
C ILE A 45 9.86 -6.97 -0.54
N GLU A 46 10.41 -6.59 0.60
CA GLU A 46 11.69 -7.10 1.09
C GLU A 46 11.64 -8.62 1.32
N GLY A 47 12.64 -9.33 0.79
CA GLY A 47 12.77 -10.78 0.95
C GLY A 47 11.83 -11.63 0.07
N VAL A 48 10.99 -11.01 -0.78
CA VAL A 48 10.21 -11.70 -1.81
C VAL A 48 11.04 -11.79 -3.10
N ASP A 49 11.19 -13.00 -3.61
CA ASP A 49 11.91 -13.30 -4.84
C ASP A 49 10.97 -13.16 -6.05
N GLY A 50 11.56 -12.74 -7.18
CA GLY A 50 10.89 -12.64 -8.47
C GLY A 50 10.10 -11.35 -8.67
N PRO A 51 9.57 -11.13 -9.88
CA PRO A 51 8.83 -9.92 -10.20
C PRO A 51 7.48 -9.88 -9.48
N LEU A 52 7.10 -8.71 -8.94
CA LEU A 52 5.77 -8.49 -8.37
C LEU A 52 4.72 -8.13 -9.43
N PHE A 53 5.06 -8.33 -10.70
CA PHE A 53 4.21 -8.09 -11.85
C PHE A 53 4.22 -9.33 -12.74
N ALA A 54 3.04 -9.72 -13.20
CA ALA A 54 2.89 -10.72 -14.23
C ALA A 54 3.47 -10.21 -15.56
N GLU A 55 3.86 -11.16 -16.40
CA GLU A 55 4.21 -10.85 -17.78
C GLU A 55 3.01 -10.21 -18.50
N PRO A 56 3.22 -9.15 -19.31
CA PRO A 56 2.15 -8.54 -20.07
C PRO A 56 1.45 -9.55 -20.99
N ILE A 57 0.12 -9.51 -21.07
CA ILE A 57 -0.67 -10.43 -21.90
C ILE A 57 -0.37 -10.28 -23.40
N ASN A 58 0.11 -9.10 -23.83
CA ASN A 58 0.56 -8.82 -25.19
C ASN A 58 1.84 -7.95 -25.17
N PRO A 59 3.03 -8.56 -24.98
CA PRO A 59 4.26 -7.79 -24.97
C PRO A 59 4.55 -7.31 -26.40
N SER A 60 4.59 -5.99 -26.59
CA SER A 60 5.15 -5.39 -27.80
C SER A 60 6.43 -4.62 -27.43
N PRO A 61 7.36 -4.38 -28.37
CA PRO A 61 8.51 -3.52 -28.14
C PRO A 61 8.14 -2.11 -27.64
N GLU A 62 6.89 -1.68 -27.89
CA GLU A 62 6.35 -0.38 -27.49
C GLU A 62 5.51 -0.45 -26.19
N THR A 63 5.15 -1.65 -25.72
CA THR A 63 4.32 -1.88 -24.53
C THR A 63 4.77 -3.06 -23.65
N PRO A 64 6.03 -3.17 -23.20
CA PRO A 64 6.40 -4.09 -22.12
C PRO A 64 6.01 -3.45 -20.78
N LEU A 65 4.72 -3.17 -20.57
CA LEU A 65 4.29 -2.37 -19.43
C LEU A 65 3.98 -3.29 -18.26
N TYR A 66 5.02 -3.66 -17.51
CA TYR A 66 4.85 -3.89 -16.08
C TYR A 66 4.12 -2.66 -15.53
N SER A 67 2.86 -2.86 -15.17
CA SER A 67 1.96 -1.77 -14.85
C SER A 67 1.04 -2.20 -13.72
N LYS A 68 0.22 -1.27 -13.26
CA LYS A 68 -0.83 -1.60 -12.33
C LYS A 68 -1.66 -2.78 -12.80
N ASP A 69 -1.86 -3.03 -14.10
CA ASP A 69 -2.73 -4.12 -14.60
C ASP A 69 -2.12 -5.50 -14.39
N THR A 70 -0.79 -5.58 -14.31
CA THR A 70 -0.08 -6.86 -14.10
C THR A 70 0.41 -7.05 -12.68
N ALA A 71 0.24 -6.08 -11.78
CA ALA A 71 0.70 -6.21 -10.39
C ALA A 71 0.01 -7.39 -9.67
N TYR A 72 0.76 -8.25 -8.99
CA TYR A 72 0.18 -9.31 -8.15
C TYR A 72 -0.40 -8.76 -6.85
N PHE A 73 0.14 -7.63 -6.37
CA PHE A 73 -0.19 -7.04 -5.07
C PHE A 73 -0.76 -5.63 -5.24
N THR A 74 -1.98 -5.42 -4.77
CA THR A 74 -2.67 -4.13 -4.81
C THR A 74 -2.99 -3.60 -3.43
N VAL A 75 -3.19 -2.29 -3.33
CA VAL A 75 -3.65 -1.62 -2.11
C VAL A 75 -4.93 -0.85 -2.41
N ARG A 76 -5.86 -0.88 -1.46
CA ARG A 76 -7.06 -0.04 -1.48
C ARG A 76 -7.42 0.42 -0.08
N ILE A 77 -7.87 1.67 0.08
CA ILE A 77 -8.49 2.13 1.33
C ILE A 77 -9.85 1.44 1.52
N THR A 78 -10.06 0.82 2.67
CA THR A 78 -11.25 0.00 2.97
C THR A 78 -12.09 0.58 4.11
N ALA A 79 -11.50 1.40 4.96
CA ALA A 79 -12.22 2.23 5.92
C ALA A 79 -11.58 3.62 5.95
N PRO A 80 -12.15 4.63 5.24
CA PRO A 80 -11.66 6.00 5.35
C PRO A 80 -12.03 6.58 6.71
N THR A 81 -11.21 7.50 7.23
CA THR A 81 -11.59 8.16 8.47
C THR A 81 -12.73 9.15 8.25
N PRO A 82 -13.71 9.27 9.18
CA PRO A 82 -14.83 10.19 9.01
C PRO A 82 -14.37 11.64 8.86
N TRP A 83 -14.94 12.35 7.87
CA TRP A 83 -14.75 13.78 7.64
C TRP A 83 -16.05 14.55 7.90
N PRO A 84 -16.03 15.76 8.50
CA PRO A 84 -14.87 16.50 9.01
C PRO A 84 -14.42 16.02 10.39
N ILE A 85 -13.13 16.18 10.65
CA ILE A 85 -12.55 15.91 11.97
C ILE A 85 -12.60 17.21 12.77
N PRO A 86 -13.30 17.25 13.92
CA PRO A 86 -13.30 18.44 14.76
C PRO A 86 -11.88 18.69 15.28
N LEU A 87 -11.30 19.86 14.95
CA LEU A 87 -10.03 20.29 15.52
C LEU A 87 -10.24 20.71 16.98
N PRO A 88 -9.36 20.31 17.91
CA PRO A 88 -9.45 20.74 19.31
C PRO A 88 -9.08 22.21 19.52
N VAL A 89 -8.61 22.92 18.48
CA VAL A 89 -8.16 24.31 18.55
C VAL A 89 -8.64 25.07 17.30
N GLU A 90 -9.15 26.29 17.46
CA GLU A 90 -9.43 27.20 16.35
C GLU A 90 -8.12 27.57 15.63
N THR A 91 -8.04 27.33 14.32
CA THR A 91 -6.89 27.71 13.51
C THR A 91 -6.99 29.19 13.12
N GLY A 92 -5.94 29.97 13.42
CA GLY A 92 -5.80 31.33 12.92
C GLY A 92 -5.48 31.33 11.41
N SER A 93 -5.77 32.45 10.72
CA SER A 93 -5.60 32.57 9.26
C SER A 93 -4.16 32.45 8.77
N GLU A 94 -3.16 32.56 9.65
CA GLU A 94 -1.73 32.50 9.33
C GLU A 94 -1.09 31.13 9.58
N LEU A 95 -1.78 30.23 10.29
CA LEU A 95 -1.27 28.91 10.67
C LEU A 95 -2.39 27.86 10.55
N SER A 96 -2.43 27.19 9.39
CA SER A 96 -3.34 26.06 9.17
C SER A 96 -2.74 24.79 9.76
N ALA A 97 -3.13 24.43 10.98
CA ALA A 97 -2.94 23.09 11.50
C ALA A 97 -4.17 22.25 11.13
N SER A 98 -4.07 21.45 10.08
CA SER A 98 -5.12 20.49 9.72
C SER A 98 -4.73 19.11 10.24
N LEU A 99 -5.48 18.58 11.22
CA LEU A 99 -5.55 17.14 11.43
C LEU A 99 -6.26 16.59 10.20
N LEU A 100 -5.49 16.09 9.23
CA LEU A 100 -6.07 15.72 7.93
C LEU A 100 -6.77 14.37 7.99
N GLU A 101 -6.36 13.48 8.88
CA GLU A 101 -6.98 12.19 9.14
C GLU A 101 -6.72 11.90 10.63
N PRO A 102 -7.72 11.69 11.50
CA PRO A 102 -7.43 11.02 12.77
C PRO A 102 -6.89 9.62 12.42
N ALA A 103 -6.10 9.08 13.33
CA ALA A 103 -5.81 7.66 13.36
C ALA A 103 -7.08 6.83 13.07
N GLY A 104 -6.97 5.80 12.24
CA GLY A 104 -8.07 4.87 11.99
C GLY A 104 -8.37 4.58 10.52
N ALA A 105 -7.79 5.31 9.57
CA ALA A 105 -7.92 4.95 8.16
C ALA A 105 -7.29 3.57 7.93
N GLN A 106 -8.04 2.65 7.31
CA GLN A 106 -7.55 1.30 7.01
C GLN A 106 -7.32 1.14 5.52
N ALA A 107 -6.16 0.61 5.17
CA ALA A 107 -5.82 0.14 3.83
C ALA A 107 -5.63 -1.37 3.85
N THR A 108 -6.21 -2.04 2.86
CA THR A 108 -6.09 -3.47 2.66
C THR A 108 -5.16 -3.75 1.48
N ILE A 109 -4.22 -4.65 1.70
CA ILE A 109 -3.35 -5.21 0.65
C ILE A 109 -4.00 -6.50 0.15
N TYR A 110 -4.15 -6.61 -1.16
CA TYR A 110 -4.73 -7.76 -1.84
C TYR A 110 -3.67 -8.49 -2.65
N PHE A 111 -3.80 -9.82 -2.74
CA PHE A 111 -3.05 -10.67 -3.64
C PHE A 111 -3.97 -11.25 -4.71
N ASN A 112 -3.61 -11.06 -5.98
CA ASN A 112 -4.27 -11.71 -7.10
C ASN A 112 -3.26 -12.59 -7.84
N ALA A 113 -3.42 -13.90 -7.77
CA ALA A 113 -2.53 -14.85 -8.45
C ALA A 113 -2.60 -14.75 -9.99
N ASN A 114 -3.67 -14.18 -10.55
CA ASN A 114 -3.88 -14.02 -11.97
C ASN A 114 -4.37 -12.59 -12.26
N PRO A 115 -3.49 -11.58 -12.16
CA PRO A 115 -3.88 -10.20 -12.37
C PRO A 115 -4.36 -9.97 -13.80
N SER A 116 -5.46 -9.23 -13.92
CA SER A 116 -6.07 -8.78 -15.18
C SER A 116 -6.14 -7.26 -15.23
N SER A 117 -6.69 -6.69 -16.32
CA SER A 117 -6.88 -5.25 -16.48
C SER A 117 -7.50 -4.58 -15.24
N ARG A 118 -6.99 -3.40 -14.85
CA ARG A 118 -7.50 -2.61 -13.73
C ARG A 118 -7.98 -1.24 -14.19
N ASP A 119 -9.07 -0.77 -13.61
CA ASP A 119 -9.66 0.52 -13.92
C ASP A 119 -9.52 1.48 -12.73
N TRP A 120 -8.97 2.67 -12.96
CA TRP A 120 -8.89 3.71 -11.92
C TRP A 120 -10.27 4.33 -11.63
N GLY A 121 -11.18 4.29 -12.61
CA GLY A 121 -12.57 4.72 -12.44
C GLY A 121 -13.41 3.75 -11.61
N ASP A 122 -12.96 2.50 -11.46
CA ASP A 122 -13.60 1.48 -10.62
C ASP A 122 -12.60 0.91 -9.59
N PRO A 123 -12.54 1.48 -8.38
CA PRO A 123 -11.66 1.02 -7.31
C PRO A 123 -11.85 -0.46 -6.93
N THR A 124 -13.01 -1.06 -7.22
CA THR A 124 -13.26 -2.48 -6.91
C THR A 124 -12.32 -3.40 -7.68
N THR A 125 -11.83 -2.97 -8.84
CA THR A 125 -10.85 -3.72 -9.65
C THR A 125 -9.51 -3.93 -8.95
N PHE A 126 -9.16 -3.05 -7.99
CA PHE A 126 -7.95 -3.19 -7.17
C PHE A 126 -8.14 -4.12 -5.97
N ALA A 127 -9.38 -4.49 -5.65
CA ALA A 127 -9.71 -5.47 -4.61
C ALA A 127 -9.99 -6.87 -5.18
N GLN A 128 -9.75 -7.09 -6.48
CA GLN A 128 -9.85 -8.41 -7.10
C GLN A 128 -8.72 -9.31 -6.58
N GLY A 129 -9.06 -10.29 -5.74
CA GLY A 129 -8.09 -11.20 -5.13
C GLY A 129 -8.46 -11.54 -3.69
N VAL A 130 -7.48 -12.06 -2.95
CA VAL A 130 -7.62 -12.34 -1.52
C VAL A 130 -6.97 -11.20 -0.70
N PRO A 131 -7.63 -10.68 0.36
CA PRO A 131 -6.97 -9.76 1.28
C PRO A 131 -5.88 -10.50 2.05
N ILE A 132 -4.68 -9.93 2.11
CA ILE A 132 -3.52 -10.58 2.76
C ILE A 132 -2.94 -9.76 3.90
N ALA A 133 -3.27 -8.47 3.98
CA ALA A 133 -2.94 -7.63 5.12
C ALA A 133 -3.91 -6.46 5.23
N VAL A 134 -4.21 -6.06 6.45
CA VAL A 134 -4.91 -4.81 6.75
C VAL A 134 -3.99 -3.96 7.62
N ILE A 135 -3.70 -2.75 7.17
CA ILE A 135 -2.93 -1.77 7.93
C ILE A 135 -3.81 -0.59 8.30
N GLU A 136 -3.64 -0.09 9.52
CA GLU A 136 -4.38 1.06 10.03
C GLU A 136 -3.42 2.21 10.34
N GLU A 137 -3.73 3.39 9.81
CA GLU A 137 -2.98 4.62 10.07
C GLU A 137 -3.16 5.08 11.53
N SER A 138 -2.08 5.55 12.15
CA SER A 138 -2.05 5.94 13.56
C SER A 138 -1.63 7.40 13.82
N ALA A 139 -0.78 7.99 12.98
CA ALA A 139 -0.31 9.36 13.19
C ALA A 139 0.27 9.91 11.89
N LEU A 140 -0.34 10.96 11.34
CA LEU A 140 0.09 11.64 10.11
C LEU A 140 0.71 13.00 10.38
N LEU A 141 1.91 13.21 9.83
CA LEU A 141 2.52 14.51 9.63
C LEU A 141 2.51 14.82 8.13
N SER A 142 1.83 15.89 7.73
CA SER A 142 1.75 16.36 6.35
C SER A 142 2.38 17.74 6.23
N THR A 143 3.35 17.89 5.32
CA THR A 143 3.88 19.19 4.90
C THR A 143 3.39 19.47 3.49
N ARG A 144 2.73 20.62 3.28
CA ARG A 144 2.09 20.96 2.00
C ARG A 144 2.68 22.22 1.40
N SER A 145 2.88 22.22 0.08
CA SER A 145 3.28 23.40 -0.68
C SER A 145 2.77 23.30 -2.11
N ALA A 146 2.11 24.36 -2.60
CA ALA A 146 1.63 24.48 -3.98
C ALA A 146 0.85 23.23 -4.50
N GLY A 147 0.03 22.61 -3.65
CA GLY A 147 -0.77 21.42 -3.99
C GLY A 147 -0.03 20.08 -3.88
N ALA A 148 1.30 20.09 -3.77
CA ALA A 148 2.07 18.90 -3.41
C ALA A 148 2.09 18.69 -1.89
N SER A 149 2.24 17.44 -1.46
CA SER A 149 2.44 17.13 -0.05
C SER A 149 3.54 16.11 0.17
N PHE A 150 4.29 16.28 1.24
CA PHE A 150 5.16 15.27 1.79
C PHE A 150 4.55 14.77 3.08
N ASN A 151 4.28 13.47 3.14
CA ASN A 151 3.62 12.84 4.27
C ASN A 151 4.55 11.84 4.95
N VAL A 152 4.50 11.81 6.27
CA VAL A 152 5.10 10.78 7.10
C VAL A 152 4.06 10.29 8.09
N PHE A 153 3.79 9.00 8.09
CA PHE A 153 2.84 8.43 9.03
C PHE A 153 3.19 7.02 9.48
N SER A 154 2.76 6.66 10.68
CA SER A 154 2.88 5.28 11.17
C SER A 154 1.59 4.51 10.96
N THR A 155 1.71 3.23 10.63
CA THR A 155 0.60 2.29 10.62
C THR A 155 0.85 1.14 11.59
N ARG A 156 -0.21 0.46 12.00
CA ARG A 156 -0.15 -0.85 12.66
C ARG A 156 -0.78 -1.92 11.77
N LEU A 157 -0.33 -3.16 11.92
CA LEU A 157 -0.93 -4.30 11.24
C LEU A 157 -2.15 -4.77 12.05
N ILE A 158 -3.32 -4.77 11.42
CA ILE A 158 -4.59 -5.20 12.02
C ILE A 158 -4.84 -6.67 11.74
N ASP A 159 -4.64 -7.09 10.49
CA ASP A 159 -4.87 -8.46 10.06
C ASP A 159 -3.82 -8.89 9.03
N SER A 160 -3.58 -10.20 8.95
CA SER A 160 -2.66 -10.80 7.97
C SER A 160 -3.07 -12.23 7.68
N SER A 161 -3.15 -12.56 6.40
CA SER A 161 -3.39 -13.91 5.91
C SER A 161 -2.20 -14.35 5.06
N PRO A 162 -1.53 -15.48 5.39
CA PRO A 162 -0.38 -15.94 4.64
C PRO A 162 -0.78 -16.43 3.25
N ILE A 163 0.09 -16.20 2.27
CA ILE A 163 -0.07 -16.70 0.89
C ILE A 163 1.22 -17.36 0.40
N SER A 164 1.08 -18.25 -0.59
CA SER A 164 2.21 -18.82 -1.32
C SER A 164 2.42 -18.05 -2.63
N PHE A 165 3.62 -17.51 -2.84
CA PHE A 165 4.00 -16.77 -4.05
C PHE A 165 5.46 -17.08 -4.40
N ASN A 166 5.74 -17.44 -5.65
CA ASN A 166 7.08 -17.82 -6.12
C ASN A 166 7.79 -18.88 -5.23
N GLY A 167 7.03 -19.86 -4.71
CA GLY A 167 7.57 -20.89 -3.81
C GLY A 167 7.91 -20.39 -2.40
N GLN A 168 7.49 -19.17 -2.05
CA GLN A 168 7.68 -18.57 -0.74
C GLN A 168 6.35 -18.35 -0.02
N THR A 169 6.35 -18.52 1.30
CA THR A 169 5.24 -18.04 2.14
C THR A 169 5.46 -16.58 2.47
N ILE A 170 4.51 -15.73 2.07
CA ILE A 170 4.46 -14.31 2.44
C ILE A 170 3.40 -14.15 3.52
N ASP A 171 3.79 -13.56 4.66
CA ASP A 171 2.89 -13.26 5.78
C ASP A 171 3.30 -11.92 6.39
N PHE A 172 2.44 -10.91 6.32
CA PHE A 172 2.74 -9.57 6.84
C PHE A 172 2.90 -9.57 8.36
N LYS A 173 2.29 -10.51 9.08
CA LYS A 173 2.48 -10.71 10.52
C LYS A 173 3.89 -11.16 10.86
N ARG A 174 4.56 -11.86 9.94
CA ARG A 174 5.98 -12.24 10.09
C ARG A 174 6.91 -11.15 9.56
N LEU A 175 6.54 -10.51 8.43
CA LEU A 175 7.32 -9.49 7.76
C LEU A 175 7.45 -8.20 8.60
N VAL A 176 6.31 -7.63 9.01
CA VAL A 176 6.18 -6.34 9.69
C VAL A 176 5.20 -6.42 10.87
N PRO A 177 5.50 -7.25 11.89
CA PRO A 177 4.58 -7.53 13.00
C PRO A 177 4.09 -6.27 13.74
N ASN A 178 4.89 -5.21 13.76
CA ASN A 178 4.59 -3.98 14.48
C ASN A 178 4.03 -2.87 13.57
N GLY A 179 3.74 -3.19 12.30
CA GLY A 179 3.41 -2.22 11.28
C GLY A 179 4.62 -1.51 10.68
N VAL A 180 4.37 -0.39 10.00
CA VAL A 180 5.36 0.34 9.22
C VAL A 180 5.25 1.85 9.42
N THR A 181 6.36 2.56 9.26
CA THR A 181 6.34 4.01 9.02
C THR A 181 6.42 4.25 7.53
N ILE A 182 5.48 5.00 6.97
CA ILE A 182 5.38 5.31 5.56
C ILE A 182 5.79 6.76 5.34
N THR A 183 6.60 6.97 4.32
CA THR A 183 6.82 8.29 3.74
C THR A 183 6.33 8.31 2.30
N ASN A 184 5.68 9.39 1.90
CA ASN A 184 5.30 9.60 0.51
C ASN A 184 5.40 11.06 0.09
N TYR A 185 5.60 11.25 -1.21
CA TYR A 185 5.49 12.54 -1.87
C TYR A 185 4.33 12.49 -2.86
N THR A 186 3.35 13.35 -2.67
CA THR A 186 2.16 13.45 -3.51
C THR A 186 2.28 14.59 -4.50
N SER A 187 1.93 14.29 -5.74
CA SER A 187 1.76 15.26 -6.81
C SER A 187 0.26 15.49 -7.03
N PRO A 188 -0.21 16.74 -7.00
CA PRO A 188 -1.63 17.02 -7.19
C PRO A 188 -2.06 16.65 -8.62
N ARG A 189 -3.27 16.10 -8.72
CA ARG A 189 -3.99 15.96 -9.99
C ARG A 189 -5.07 17.02 -10.03
N PHE A 190 -5.19 17.67 -11.18
CA PHE A 190 -6.20 18.68 -11.43
C PHE A 190 -7.09 18.25 -12.58
N VAL A 191 -8.36 18.66 -12.53
CA VAL A 191 -9.28 18.62 -13.66
C VAL A 191 -9.68 20.05 -14.02
N VAL A 192 -9.92 20.29 -15.31
CA VAL A 192 -10.42 21.58 -15.79
C VAL A 192 -11.89 21.41 -16.14
N VAL A 193 -12.75 22.18 -15.49
CA VAL A 193 -14.19 22.21 -15.74
C VAL A 193 -14.57 23.67 -15.96
N ASP A 194 -15.11 23.98 -17.15
CA ASP A 194 -15.52 25.35 -17.53
C ASP A 194 -14.44 26.41 -17.25
N ASP A 195 -13.19 26.15 -17.69
CA ASP A 195 -12.00 26.98 -17.46
C ASP A 195 -11.56 27.13 -15.98
N VAL A 196 -12.16 26.40 -15.05
CA VAL A 196 -11.78 26.35 -13.64
C VAL A 196 -10.90 25.14 -13.36
N VAL A 197 -9.72 25.36 -12.78
CA VAL A 197 -8.80 24.30 -12.33
C VAL A 197 -9.22 23.81 -10.94
N ILE A 198 -9.66 22.56 -10.85
CA ILE A 198 -10.16 21.95 -9.62
C ILE A 198 -9.18 20.85 -9.17
N PRO A 199 -8.73 20.83 -7.90
CA PRO A 199 -8.00 19.69 -7.35
C PRO A 199 -8.88 18.43 -7.38
N ALA A 200 -8.47 17.42 -8.15
CA ALA A 200 -9.21 16.18 -8.34
C ALA A 200 -8.70 15.04 -7.45
N GLY A 201 -7.43 15.12 -7.03
CA GLY A 201 -6.78 14.05 -6.31
C GLY A 201 -5.28 14.24 -6.21
N ALA A 202 -4.57 13.17 -5.90
CA ALA A 202 -3.12 13.13 -5.94
C ALA A 202 -2.57 11.75 -6.31
N SER A 203 -1.45 11.73 -7.03
CA SER A 203 -0.67 10.53 -7.31
C SER A 203 0.60 10.54 -6.47
N PHE A 204 1.04 9.38 -5.99
CA PHE A 204 2.25 9.31 -5.18
C PHE A 204 2.97 7.97 -5.25
N GLY A 205 4.29 8.04 -5.03
CA GLY A 205 5.12 6.91 -4.65
C GLY A 205 5.44 6.97 -3.16
N ALA A 206 5.52 5.81 -2.54
CA ALA A 206 5.68 5.68 -1.09
C ALA A 206 6.68 4.58 -0.73
N THR A 207 7.34 4.77 0.42
CA THR A 207 8.23 3.77 1.03
C THR A 207 7.77 3.49 2.44
N ALA A 208 7.63 2.20 2.76
CA ALA A 208 7.31 1.71 4.08
C ALA A 208 8.56 1.15 4.76
N PHE A 209 8.84 1.61 5.97
CA PHE A 209 9.94 1.15 6.82
C PHE A 209 9.40 0.34 8.00
N ALA A 210 10.01 -0.81 8.30
CA ALA A 210 9.54 -1.68 9.38
C ALA A 210 9.71 -1.01 10.75
N ILE A 211 8.65 -1.03 11.57
CA ILE A 211 8.70 -0.56 12.95
C ILE A 211 9.34 -1.64 13.85
N GLY A 212 10.35 -1.24 14.63
CA GLY A 212 11.00 -2.09 15.62
C GLY A 212 10.23 -2.24 16.93
N GLY A 213 10.82 -2.94 17.90
CA GLY A 213 10.26 -3.08 19.26
C GLY A 213 9.36 -4.29 19.47
N ASP A 214 8.76 -4.35 20.65
CA ASP A 214 7.69 -5.29 20.99
C ASP A 214 6.40 -4.96 20.22
N LEU A 215 5.52 -5.95 20.06
CA LEU A 215 4.19 -5.75 19.49
C LEU A 215 3.47 -4.65 20.29
N ARG A 216 2.90 -3.65 19.58
CA ARG A 216 2.23 -2.49 20.19
C ARG A 216 1.02 -2.86 21.06
N ASP A 217 0.51 -4.08 20.95
CA ASP A 217 -0.68 -4.58 21.64
C ASP A 217 -0.36 -5.69 22.67
N LYS A 218 0.73 -5.56 23.44
CA LYS A 218 0.86 -6.32 24.70
C LYS A 218 0.02 -5.68 25.81
#